data_AF-A0A4Y9UU48-F1
#
_entry.id   AF-A0A4Y9UU48-F1
#
_cell.length_a   1.000
_cell.length_b   1.000
_cell.length_c   1.000
_cell.angle_alpha   90.00
_cell.angle_beta   90.00
_cell.angle_gamma   90.00
#
_symmetry.space_group_name_H-M   'P 1'
#
loop_
_entity.id
_entity.type
_entity.pdbx_description
1 polymer ?
#
loop_
_entity_poly.entity_id
_entity_poly.type
_entity_poly.pdbx_seq_one_letter_code
_entity_poly.pdbx_strand_id
1 'polypeptide(L)'
;MAFGAQFLSDFRAARVTPTNLVLNVTLKCPLKCSHCCFSSDMFHGGHLSAADVHRCIQQAAQIPSMEIIHFVGGDPMLHADIVADAVALAASLGLRAGITTSAFWAKSPARATAAVRQLRAAGLTEMTLSYDDPHAEFVPLNFIANAVAAARECGLLLRIAVVVEAGSKITAASLRADLGLQDEPGINIYETVANSTGRGDGTDEDTQAGRVHHASAYRGPCESVLHTVTVDHEGGIRPCCGVLPHYDSLKVGHIAKEGIEAAMQAAADDPLYRWIRLEGPVAILAAVTAADPVPMRVEDFDGICTACDRIFRSPELLARVREAAEARHGQIETCEILLDGQAASANLVAAQ
;
A
#
# COMPACT_ATOMS: atom_id res chain seq x y z
N MET A 1 -6.03 -11.75 5.03
CA MET A 1 -5.13 -12.78 4.48
C MET A 1 -4.26 -13.28 5.62
N ALA A 2 -4.40 -14.55 6.01
CA ALA A 2 -3.46 -15.19 6.93
C ALA A 2 -2.44 -15.91 6.07
N PHE A 3 -1.35 -15.23 5.73
CA PHE A 3 -0.23 -15.90 5.09
C PHE A 3 0.34 -16.92 6.08
N GLY A 4 0.57 -18.16 5.61
CA GLY A 4 1.10 -19.23 6.46
C GLY A 4 2.51 -18.92 6.97
N ALA A 5 2.94 -19.57 8.05
CA ALA A 5 4.26 -19.37 8.64
C ALA A 5 5.42 -19.59 7.64
N GLN A 6 5.24 -20.52 6.68
CA GLN A 6 6.21 -20.76 5.61
C GLN A 6 6.31 -19.57 4.65
N PHE A 7 5.18 -19.02 4.21
CA PHE A 7 5.16 -17.83 3.36
C PHE A 7 5.83 -16.64 4.04
N LEU A 8 5.56 -16.44 5.33
CA LEU A 8 6.21 -15.39 6.12
C LEU A 8 7.73 -15.61 6.22
N SER A 9 8.19 -16.85 6.34
CA SER A 9 9.61 -17.20 6.36
C SER A 9 10.27 -16.94 5.00
N ASP A 10 9.65 -17.44 3.92
CA ASP A 10 10.16 -17.28 2.55
C ASP A 10 10.16 -15.82 2.12
N PHE A 11 9.13 -15.07 2.52
CA PHE A 11 9.05 -13.64 2.30
C PHE A 11 10.19 -12.90 3.00
N ARG A 12 10.54 -13.26 4.23
CA ARG A 12 11.66 -12.62 4.95
C ARG A 12 13.02 -13.02 4.35
N ALA A 13 13.11 -14.23 3.80
CA ALA A 13 14.27 -14.79 3.11
C ALA A 13 14.42 -14.34 1.64
N ALA A 14 13.43 -13.65 1.07
CA ALA A 14 13.55 -13.21 -0.32
C ALA A 14 14.66 -12.14 -0.44
N ARG A 15 15.38 -12.12 -1.56
CA ARG A 15 16.24 -10.96 -1.85
C ARG A 15 15.36 -9.72 -1.99
N VAL A 16 15.86 -8.58 -1.50
CA VAL A 16 15.23 -7.27 -1.64
C VAL A 16 15.20 -6.89 -3.12
N THR A 17 14.10 -7.19 -3.79
CA THR A 17 13.88 -6.82 -5.19
C THR A 17 12.47 -6.28 -5.36
N PRO A 18 12.29 -5.04 -5.81
CA PRO A 18 10.95 -4.48 -5.97
C PRO A 18 10.22 -5.21 -7.10
N THR A 19 8.99 -5.64 -6.80
CA THR A 19 8.09 -6.33 -7.74
C THR A 19 6.88 -5.47 -8.09
N ASN A 20 6.61 -4.42 -7.30
CA ASN A 20 5.46 -3.54 -7.45
C ASN A 20 5.91 -2.07 -7.48
N LEU A 21 5.48 -1.32 -8.49
CA LEU A 21 5.57 0.14 -8.50
C LEU A 21 4.18 0.73 -8.25
N VAL A 22 4.04 1.47 -7.16
CA VAL A 22 2.85 2.26 -6.83
C VAL A 22 3.07 3.69 -7.29
N LEU A 23 2.14 4.21 -8.10
CA LEU A 23 2.13 5.59 -8.53
C LEU A 23 0.97 6.31 -7.85
N ASN A 24 1.30 7.15 -6.86
CA ASN A 24 0.33 8.06 -6.26
C ASN A 24 0.21 9.29 -7.17
N VAL A 25 -0.74 9.22 -8.11
CA VAL A 25 -0.84 10.16 -9.24
C VAL A 25 -1.13 11.58 -8.77
N THR A 26 -1.94 11.74 -7.73
CA THR A 26 -2.34 13.02 -7.16
C THR A 26 -2.79 12.82 -5.73
N LEU A 27 -2.69 13.86 -4.88
CA LEU A 27 -3.37 13.89 -3.59
C LEU A 27 -4.80 14.47 -3.66
N LYS A 28 -5.27 14.90 -4.83
CA LYS A 28 -6.65 15.33 -5.01
C LYS A 28 -7.61 14.14 -4.93
N CYS A 29 -8.65 14.29 -4.13
CA CYS A 29 -9.72 13.30 -4.00
C CYS A 29 -11.07 14.01 -3.93
N PRO A 30 -12.13 13.54 -4.63
CA PRO A 30 -13.47 14.06 -4.45
C PRO A 30 -14.09 13.67 -3.09
N LEU A 31 -13.46 12.74 -2.36
CA LEU A 31 -13.86 12.31 -1.03
C LEU A 31 -13.00 12.99 0.05
N LYS A 32 -13.48 12.94 1.29
CA LYS A 32 -12.74 13.39 2.48
C LYS A 32 -12.90 12.39 3.64
N CYS A 33 -12.67 11.11 3.36
CA CYS A 33 -12.83 10.01 4.32
C CYS A 33 -12.01 10.26 5.60
N SER A 34 -12.61 9.96 6.76
CA SER A 34 -12.03 10.17 8.09
C SER A 34 -10.73 9.39 8.32
N HIS A 35 -10.60 8.19 7.77
CA HIS A 35 -9.44 7.31 7.96
C HIS A 35 -8.32 7.51 6.91
N CYS A 36 -8.42 8.50 6.01
CA CYS A 36 -7.49 8.63 4.89
C CYS A 36 -6.05 8.91 5.34
N CYS A 37 -5.14 7.96 5.09
CA CYS A 37 -3.73 8.06 5.45
C CYS A 37 -2.97 9.17 4.72
N PHE A 38 -3.42 9.57 3.53
CA PHE A 38 -2.84 10.68 2.76
C PHE A 38 -3.40 12.04 3.14
N SER A 39 -4.46 12.08 3.95
CA SER A 39 -5.27 13.28 4.15
C SER A 39 -5.77 13.94 2.85
N SER A 40 -5.92 13.18 1.77
CA SER A 40 -6.36 13.66 0.46
C SER A 40 -7.74 14.31 0.48
N ASP A 41 -7.91 15.38 -0.28
CA ASP A 41 -9.19 16.05 -0.58
C ASP A 41 -9.03 16.97 -1.81
N MET A 42 -10.07 17.70 -2.19
CA MET A 42 -10.03 18.59 -3.37
C MET A 42 -9.12 19.83 -3.20
N PHE A 43 -8.61 20.10 -2.00
CA PHE A 43 -7.80 21.29 -1.70
C PHE A 43 -6.29 21.02 -1.81
N HIS A 44 -5.87 19.76 -1.93
CA HIS A 44 -4.48 19.41 -2.15
C HIS A 44 -4.00 19.80 -3.55
N GLY A 45 -2.76 20.28 -3.64
CA GLY A 45 -2.07 20.58 -4.88
C GLY A 45 -1.31 19.37 -5.44
N GLY A 46 -0.72 19.54 -6.61
CA GLY A 46 0.21 18.56 -7.19
C GLY A 46 -0.44 17.35 -7.86
N HIS A 47 0.20 16.91 -8.93
CA HIS A 47 0.01 15.62 -9.56
C HIS A 47 1.28 15.28 -10.35
N LEU A 48 1.55 14.00 -10.54
CA LEU A 48 2.60 13.59 -11.45
C LEU A 48 2.27 14.07 -12.86
N SER A 49 3.26 14.65 -13.54
CA SER A 49 3.10 14.97 -14.97
C SER A 49 3.06 13.67 -15.78
N ALA A 50 2.44 13.67 -16.96
CA ALA A 50 2.45 12.51 -17.85
C ALA A 50 3.89 12.06 -18.17
N ALA A 51 4.82 13.02 -18.33
CA ALA A 51 6.23 12.73 -18.55
C ALA A 51 6.90 12.03 -17.36
N ASP A 52 6.57 12.42 -16.13
CA ASP A 52 7.09 11.76 -14.93
C ASP A 52 6.48 10.36 -14.76
N VAL A 53 5.19 10.19 -15.03
CA VAL A 53 4.53 8.87 -15.04
C VAL A 53 5.19 7.93 -16.05
N HIS A 54 5.44 8.41 -17.27
CA HIS A 54 6.16 7.64 -18.29
C HIS A 54 7.56 7.27 -17.85
N ARG A 55 8.30 8.23 -17.27
CA ARG A 55 9.64 7.98 -16.73
C ARG A 55 9.63 6.90 -15.66
N CYS A 56 8.65 6.94 -14.74
CA CYS A 56 8.50 5.90 -13.72
C CYS A 56 8.33 4.52 -14.35
N ILE A 57 7.42 4.39 -15.32
CA ILE A 57 7.10 3.10 -15.95
C ILE A 57 8.28 2.57 -16.75
N GLN A 58 8.98 3.43 -17.48
CA GLN A 58 10.18 3.05 -18.23
C GLN A 58 11.31 2.57 -17.31
N GLN A 59 11.56 3.26 -16.19
CA GLN A 59 12.56 2.81 -15.21
C GLN A 59 12.13 1.52 -14.51
N ALA A 60 10.85 1.38 -14.18
CA ALA A 60 10.33 0.17 -13.57
C ALA A 60 10.46 -1.05 -14.50
N ALA A 61 10.23 -0.87 -15.81
CA ALA A 61 10.43 -1.92 -16.81
C ALA A 61 11.90 -2.36 -16.98
N GLN A 62 12.87 -1.57 -16.51
CA GLN A 62 14.28 -1.95 -16.50
C GLN A 62 14.64 -2.86 -15.32
N ILE A 63 13.79 -2.94 -14.30
CA ILE A 63 14.00 -3.79 -13.13
C ILE A 63 13.44 -5.18 -13.44
N PRO A 64 14.26 -6.25 -13.55
CA PRO A 64 13.80 -7.55 -14.03
C PRO A 64 12.72 -8.22 -13.17
N SER A 65 12.67 -7.90 -11.88
CA SER A 65 11.67 -8.42 -10.95
C SER A 65 10.35 -7.65 -10.98
N MET A 66 10.27 -6.52 -11.69
CA MET A 66 9.07 -5.69 -11.69
C MET A 66 7.93 -6.40 -12.43
N GLU A 67 6.78 -6.53 -11.76
CA GLU A 67 5.64 -7.24 -12.32
C GLU A 67 4.48 -6.32 -12.68
N ILE A 68 4.24 -5.29 -11.85
CA ILE A 68 3.02 -4.51 -11.91
C ILE A 68 3.22 -3.04 -11.55
N ILE A 69 2.51 -2.19 -12.28
CA ILE A 69 2.31 -0.78 -11.98
C ILE A 69 0.91 -0.60 -11.38
N HIS A 70 0.81 -0.02 -10.19
CA HIS A 70 -0.45 0.20 -9.51
C HIS A 70 -0.72 1.70 -9.32
N PHE A 71 -1.79 2.20 -9.94
CA PHE A 71 -2.20 3.60 -9.84
C PHE A 71 -3.09 3.82 -8.61
N VAL A 72 -2.67 4.76 -7.75
CA VAL A 72 -3.37 5.14 -6.52
C VAL A 72 -3.38 6.68 -6.39
N GLY A 73 -3.83 7.16 -5.23
CA GLY A 73 -3.66 8.55 -4.79
C GLY A 73 -4.82 8.98 -3.92
N GLY A 74 -5.18 10.26 -4.00
CA GLY A 74 -6.51 10.70 -3.60
C GLY A 74 -7.57 9.94 -4.40
N ASP A 75 -7.72 10.23 -5.69
CA ASP A 75 -8.34 9.28 -6.63
C ASP A 75 -7.71 9.41 -8.04
N PRO A 76 -7.08 8.36 -8.58
CA PRO A 76 -6.43 8.40 -9.89
C PRO A 76 -7.41 8.66 -11.04
N MET A 77 -8.71 8.39 -10.86
CA MET A 77 -9.73 8.61 -11.90
C MET A 77 -10.07 10.10 -12.10
N LEU A 78 -9.51 11.02 -11.31
CA LEU A 78 -9.48 12.45 -11.66
C LEU A 78 -8.57 12.74 -12.87
N HIS A 79 -7.63 11.85 -13.16
CA HIS A 79 -6.67 11.94 -14.26
C HIS A 79 -6.74 10.69 -15.16
N ALA A 80 -7.96 10.27 -15.50
CA ALA A 80 -8.21 9.02 -16.23
C ALA A 80 -7.52 8.96 -17.61
N ASP A 81 -7.26 10.11 -18.23
CA ASP A 81 -6.49 10.24 -19.47
C ASP A 81 -5.01 9.88 -19.25
N ILE A 82 -4.38 10.46 -18.23
CA ILE A 82 -3.00 10.14 -17.84
C ILE A 82 -2.90 8.66 -17.46
N VAL A 83 -3.86 8.15 -16.69
CA VAL A 83 -3.86 6.74 -16.27
C VAL A 83 -4.03 5.81 -17.47
N ALA A 84 -4.95 6.08 -18.40
CA ALA A 84 -5.15 5.22 -19.57
C ALA A 84 -3.90 5.16 -20.47
N ASP A 85 -3.26 6.32 -20.70
CA ASP A 85 -2.01 6.40 -21.47
C ASP A 85 -0.86 5.65 -20.76
N ALA A 86 -0.74 5.80 -19.45
CA ALA A 86 0.24 5.09 -18.64
C ALA A 86 0.01 3.58 -18.60
N VAL A 87 -1.24 3.13 -18.52
CA VAL A 87 -1.62 1.71 -18.63
C VAL A 87 -1.20 1.13 -19.99
N ALA A 88 -1.43 1.87 -21.07
CA ALA A 88 -1.01 1.45 -22.41
C ALA A 88 0.52 1.32 -22.53
N LEU A 89 1.27 2.27 -21.95
CA LEU A 89 2.72 2.19 -21.88
C LEU A 89 3.19 0.96 -21.09
N ALA A 90 2.65 0.73 -19.90
CA ALA A 90 2.99 -0.42 -19.06
C ALA A 90 2.75 -1.74 -19.81
N ALA A 91 1.58 -1.89 -20.44
CA ALA A 91 1.25 -3.07 -21.24
C ALA A 91 2.22 -3.27 -22.43
N SER A 92 2.61 -2.19 -23.12
CA SER A 92 3.58 -2.26 -24.22
C SER A 92 4.99 -2.72 -23.79
N LEU A 93 5.31 -2.56 -22.50
CA LEU A 93 6.58 -2.99 -21.89
C LEU A 93 6.45 -4.35 -21.17
N GLY A 94 5.31 -5.03 -21.31
CA GLY A 94 5.06 -6.35 -20.71
C GLY A 94 4.72 -6.32 -19.22
N LEU A 95 4.48 -5.14 -18.64
CA LEU A 95 4.09 -4.99 -17.24
C LEU A 95 2.57 -5.07 -17.09
N ARG A 96 2.11 -5.66 -15.97
CA ARG A 96 0.70 -5.58 -15.58
C ARG A 96 0.37 -4.19 -15.06
N ALA A 97 -0.92 -3.84 -15.08
CA ALA A 97 -1.40 -2.59 -14.55
C ALA A 97 -2.65 -2.77 -13.68
N GLY A 98 -2.65 -2.12 -12.52
CA GLY A 98 -3.73 -2.09 -11.56
C GLY A 98 -4.13 -0.67 -11.16
N ILE A 99 -5.36 -0.47 -10.69
CA ILE A 99 -5.85 0.82 -10.19
C ILE A 99 -6.63 0.64 -8.90
N THR A 100 -6.45 1.53 -7.92
CA THR A 100 -7.33 1.67 -6.76
C THR A 100 -8.12 2.97 -6.85
N THR A 101 -9.45 2.91 -6.78
CA THR A 101 -10.35 4.08 -6.94
C THR A 101 -11.56 4.00 -6.01
N SER A 102 -12.12 5.16 -5.66
CA SER A 102 -13.36 5.31 -4.86
C SER A 102 -14.64 5.06 -5.66
N ALA A 103 -14.53 4.83 -6.97
CA ALA A 103 -15.67 4.70 -7.90
C ALA A 103 -16.56 5.96 -8.05
N PHE A 104 -16.12 7.15 -7.62
CA PHE A 104 -16.91 8.39 -7.76
C PHE A 104 -17.37 8.72 -9.20
N TRP A 105 -16.67 8.18 -10.19
CA TRP A 105 -16.94 8.33 -11.63
C TRP A 105 -18.08 7.44 -12.15
N ALA A 106 -18.39 6.35 -11.45
CA ALA A 106 -19.34 5.29 -11.85
C ALA A 106 -20.81 5.63 -11.57
N LYS A 107 -21.19 6.90 -11.84
CA LYS A 107 -22.51 7.47 -11.48
C LYS A 107 -23.71 6.80 -12.17
N SER A 108 -23.48 6.10 -13.27
CA SER A 108 -24.48 5.34 -14.00
C SER A 108 -23.82 4.12 -14.66
N PRO A 109 -24.58 3.07 -15.01
CA PRO A 109 -24.04 1.90 -15.72
C PRO A 109 -23.26 2.30 -16.98
N ALA A 110 -23.82 3.20 -17.80
CA ALA A 110 -23.18 3.64 -19.04
C ALA A 110 -21.82 4.34 -18.80
N ARG A 111 -21.73 5.21 -17.77
CA ARG A 111 -20.47 5.86 -17.40
C ARG A 111 -19.46 4.86 -16.86
N ALA A 112 -19.92 3.92 -16.04
CA ALA A 112 -19.07 2.89 -15.47
C ALA A 112 -18.46 2.02 -16.58
N THR A 113 -19.31 1.44 -17.43
CA THR A 113 -18.88 0.61 -18.56
C THR A 113 -17.95 1.38 -19.51
N ALA A 114 -18.23 2.64 -19.84
CA ALA A 114 -17.37 3.44 -20.72
C ALA A 114 -15.95 3.60 -20.15
N ALA A 115 -15.83 3.99 -18.87
CA ALA A 115 -14.52 4.21 -18.26
C ALA A 115 -13.74 2.91 -18.04
N VAL A 116 -14.40 1.83 -17.59
CA VAL A 116 -13.74 0.52 -17.45
C VAL A 116 -13.30 -0.02 -18.80
N ARG A 117 -14.13 0.07 -19.85
CA ARG A 117 -13.76 -0.37 -21.20
C ARG A 117 -12.57 0.41 -21.74
N GLN A 118 -12.50 1.71 -21.50
CA GLN A 118 -11.35 2.53 -21.89
C GLN A 118 -10.05 2.03 -21.23
N LEU A 119 -10.06 1.81 -19.90
CA LEU A 119 -8.88 1.32 -19.18
C LEU A 119 -8.53 -0.12 -19.58
N ARG A 120 -9.53 -0.99 -19.77
CA ARG A 120 -9.32 -2.36 -20.23
C ARG A 120 -8.70 -2.39 -21.62
N ALA A 121 -9.19 -1.56 -22.54
CA ALA A 121 -8.65 -1.44 -23.89
C ALA A 121 -7.20 -0.93 -23.90
N ALA A 122 -6.83 -0.09 -22.93
CA ALA A 122 -5.44 0.31 -22.71
C ALA A 122 -4.55 -0.82 -22.17
N GLY A 123 -5.13 -1.89 -21.60
CA GLY A 123 -4.37 -3.02 -21.06
C GLY A 123 -4.49 -3.21 -19.55
N LEU A 124 -5.40 -2.49 -18.86
CA LEU A 124 -5.63 -2.68 -17.43
C LEU A 124 -5.99 -4.14 -17.14
N THR A 125 -5.37 -4.70 -16.10
CA THR A 125 -5.58 -6.10 -15.69
C THR A 125 -6.40 -6.24 -14.42
N GLU A 126 -6.30 -5.26 -13.52
CA GLU A 126 -6.94 -5.35 -12.20
C GLU A 126 -7.45 -4.00 -11.67
N MET A 127 -8.51 -4.06 -10.87
CA MET A 127 -9.17 -2.90 -10.26
C MET A 127 -9.50 -3.20 -8.80
N THR A 128 -9.11 -2.30 -7.91
CA THR A 128 -9.51 -2.29 -6.51
C THR A 128 -10.49 -1.14 -6.28
N LEU A 129 -11.66 -1.43 -5.74
CA LEU A 129 -12.62 -0.43 -5.29
C LEU A 129 -12.51 -0.25 -3.77
N SER A 130 -12.37 0.99 -3.30
CA SER A 130 -12.41 1.29 -1.87
C SER A 130 -13.84 1.59 -1.46
N TYR A 131 -14.39 0.81 -0.52
CA TYR A 131 -15.75 1.03 -0.03
C TYR A 131 -15.98 0.50 1.38
N ASP A 132 -16.31 1.41 2.28
CA ASP A 132 -16.55 1.22 3.72
C ASP A 132 -17.40 2.39 4.24
N ASP A 133 -17.65 2.45 5.55
CA ASP A 133 -18.53 3.47 6.13
C ASP A 133 -18.07 4.92 5.81
N PRO A 134 -16.79 5.31 6.00
CA PRO A 134 -16.32 6.64 5.60
C PRO A 134 -16.35 6.93 4.09
N HIS A 135 -16.23 5.92 3.22
CA HIS A 135 -16.41 6.13 1.77
C HIS A 135 -17.89 6.33 1.40
N ALA A 136 -18.80 5.61 2.07
CA ALA A 136 -20.24 5.65 1.81
C ALA A 136 -20.89 7.02 2.10
N GLU A 137 -20.25 7.85 2.92
CA GLU A 137 -20.65 9.25 3.15
C GLU A 137 -20.62 10.10 1.85
N PHE A 138 -19.80 9.71 0.88
CA PHE A 138 -19.55 10.48 -0.34
C PHE A 138 -19.96 9.74 -1.61
N VAL A 139 -19.85 8.41 -1.62
CA VAL A 139 -20.14 7.56 -2.78
C VAL A 139 -21.28 6.62 -2.42
N PRO A 140 -22.44 6.68 -3.11
CA PRO A 140 -23.52 5.73 -2.83
C PRO A 140 -23.21 4.34 -3.38
N LEU A 141 -23.74 3.30 -2.74
CA LEU A 141 -23.50 1.89 -3.07
C LEU A 141 -23.76 1.55 -4.54
N ASN A 142 -24.75 2.21 -5.17
CA ASN A 142 -25.05 1.96 -6.58
C ASN A 142 -23.89 2.34 -7.53
N PHE A 143 -22.97 3.22 -7.13
CA PHE A 143 -21.77 3.51 -7.93
C PHE A 143 -20.80 2.34 -7.89
N ILE A 144 -20.64 1.71 -6.72
CA ILE A 144 -19.86 0.48 -6.56
C ILE A 144 -20.49 -0.64 -7.38
N ALA A 145 -21.81 -0.83 -7.30
CA ALA A 145 -22.52 -1.82 -8.10
C ALA A 145 -22.30 -1.63 -9.62
N ASN A 146 -22.34 -0.38 -10.10
CA ASN A 146 -22.04 -0.07 -11.50
C ASN A 146 -20.59 -0.40 -11.88
N ALA A 147 -19.62 -0.05 -11.03
CA ALA A 147 -18.20 -0.32 -11.26
C ALA A 147 -17.91 -1.83 -11.24
N VAL A 148 -18.50 -2.58 -10.30
CA VAL A 148 -18.43 -4.04 -10.19
C VAL A 148 -18.97 -4.68 -11.46
N ALA A 149 -20.17 -4.30 -11.91
CA ALA A 149 -20.78 -4.84 -13.12
C ALA A 149 -19.89 -4.58 -14.35
N ALA A 150 -19.37 -3.36 -14.49
CA ALA A 150 -18.48 -3.00 -15.60
C ALA A 150 -17.14 -3.75 -15.57
N ALA A 151 -16.52 -3.90 -14.39
CA ALA A 151 -15.27 -4.63 -14.22
C ALA A 151 -15.42 -6.11 -14.54
N ARG A 152 -16.53 -6.74 -14.09
CA ARG A 152 -16.89 -8.12 -14.41
C ARG A 152 -17.11 -8.32 -15.90
N GLU A 153 -17.88 -7.44 -16.54
CA GLU A 153 -18.14 -7.48 -17.98
C GLU A 153 -16.84 -7.39 -18.81
N CYS A 154 -15.88 -6.58 -18.34
CA CYS A 154 -14.58 -6.40 -19.00
C CYS A 154 -13.53 -7.47 -18.64
N GLY A 155 -13.86 -8.42 -17.76
CA GLY A 155 -12.97 -9.49 -17.33
C GLY A 155 -11.75 -9.00 -16.54
N LEU A 156 -11.89 -7.94 -15.74
CA LEU A 156 -10.83 -7.49 -14.83
C LEU A 156 -10.79 -8.35 -13.57
N LEU A 157 -9.60 -8.55 -13.02
CA LEU A 157 -9.47 -8.99 -11.63
C LEU A 157 -9.96 -7.87 -10.73
N LEU A 158 -11.00 -8.13 -9.95
CA LEU A 158 -11.68 -7.15 -9.13
C LEU A 158 -11.42 -7.42 -7.65
N ARG A 159 -11.02 -6.38 -6.94
CA ARG A 159 -10.97 -6.38 -5.47
C ARG A 159 -11.85 -5.29 -4.91
N ILE A 160 -12.43 -5.53 -3.74
CA ILE A 160 -13.08 -4.49 -2.96
C ILE A 160 -12.40 -4.47 -1.59
N ALA A 161 -11.75 -3.35 -1.29
CA ALA A 161 -11.08 -3.12 -0.03
C ALA A 161 -12.05 -2.42 0.93
N VAL A 162 -12.30 -3.04 2.07
CA VAL A 162 -13.19 -2.53 3.11
C VAL A 162 -12.35 -2.20 4.35
N VAL A 163 -12.27 -0.92 4.70
CA VAL A 163 -11.65 -0.52 5.97
C VAL A 163 -12.66 -0.67 7.10
N VAL A 164 -12.35 -1.47 8.11
CA VAL A 164 -13.23 -1.78 9.24
C VAL A 164 -12.70 -1.22 10.55
N GLU A 165 -13.62 -0.85 11.42
CA GLU A 165 -13.41 -0.40 12.79
C GLU A 165 -14.47 -1.01 13.72
N ALA A 166 -14.33 -0.78 15.02
CA ALA A 166 -15.34 -1.19 15.99
C ALA A 166 -16.70 -0.53 15.65
N GLY A 167 -17.71 -1.34 15.37
CA GLY A 167 -19.05 -0.87 15.03
C GLY A 167 -19.28 -0.58 13.54
N SER A 168 -18.35 -0.95 12.65
CA SER A 168 -18.57 -0.82 11.20
C SER A 168 -19.84 -1.53 10.72
N LYS A 169 -20.59 -0.85 9.86
CA LYS A 169 -21.83 -1.37 9.25
C LYS A 169 -21.52 -2.04 7.91
N ILE A 170 -20.63 -1.44 7.13
CA ILE A 170 -20.09 -2.02 5.91
C ILE A 170 -18.91 -2.91 6.26
N THR A 171 -19.09 -4.20 6.01
CA THR A 171 -18.10 -5.29 6.18
C THR A 171 -18.00 -6.02 4.84
N ALA A 172 -16.99 -6.87 4.64
CA ALA A 172 -16.93 -7.72 3.46
C ALA A 172 -18.15 -8.64 3.34
N ALA A 173 -18.72 -9.07 4.47
CA ALA A 173 -19.93 -9.90 4.50
C ALA A 173 -21.17 -9.11 4.07
N SER A 174 -21.43 -7.93 4.67
CA SER A 174 -22.59 -7.11 4.30
C SER A 174 -22.47 -6.60 2.87
N LEU A 175 -21.29 -6.15 2.45
CA LEU A 175 -21.07 -5.65 1.09
C LEU A 175 -21.24 -6.75 0.03
N ARG A 176 -20.81 -7.98 0.32
CA ARG A 176 -21.05 -9.15 -0.54
C ARG A 176 -22.56 -9.38 -0.72
N ALA A 177 -23.33 -9.34 0.37
CA ALA A 177 -24.78 -9.51 0.33
C ALA A 177 -25.46 -8.38 -0.45
N ASP A 178 -25.10 -7.13 -0.16
CA ASP A 178 -25.69 -5.93 -0.78
C ASP A 178 -25.43 -5.85 -2.29
N LEU A 179 -24.27 -6.32 -2.74
CA LEU A 179 -23.91 -6.38 -4.17
C LEU A 179 -24.37 -7.67 -4.86
N GLY A 180 -24.96 -8.62 -4.13
CA GLY A 180 -25.34 -9.93 -4.65
C GLY A 180 -24.14 -10.72 -5.20
N LEU A 181 -22.95 -10.51 -4.63
CA LEU A 181 -21.73 -11.21 -5.04
C LEU A 181 -21.66 -12.57 -4.36
N GLN A 182 -21.12 -13.55 -5.08
CA GLN A 182 -20.78 -14.86 -4.54
C GLN A 182 -19.26 -15.00 -4.54
N ASP A 183 -18.74 -16.05 -3.90
CA ASP A 183 -17.34 -16.37 -4.05
C ASP A 183 -17.10 -16.88 -5.49
N GLU A 184 -16.56 -15.99 -6.33
CA GLU A 184 -16.31 -16.25 -7.74
C GLU A 184 -14.83 -15.96 -8.09
N PRO A 185 -14.19 -16.77 -8.95
CA PRO A 185 -12.81 -16.55 -9.34
C PRO A 185 -12.61 -15.15 -9.95
N GLY A 186 -11.61 -14.43 -9.47
CA GLY A 186 -11.29 -13.09 -9.96
C GLY A 186 -12.03 -11.95 -9.25
N ILE A 187 -12.92 -12.22 -8.29
CA ILE A 187 -13.49 -11.20 -7.40
C ILE A 187 -13.13 -11.52 -5.95
N ASN A 188 -12.54 -10.56 -5.24
CA ASN A 188 -12.20 -10.71 -3.84
C ASN A 188 -12.62 -9.47 -3.02
N ILE A 189 -13.34 -9.69 -1.92
CA ILE A 189 -13.65 -8.63 -0.96
C ILE A 189 -12.86 -8.92 0.31
N TYR A 190 -12.06 -7.96 0.77
CA TYR A 190 -11.22 -8.14 1.94
C TYR A 190 -11.30 -6.96 2.89
N GLU A 191 -11.09 -7.26 4.17
CA GLU A 191 -11.12 -6.28 5.25
C GLU A 191 -9.71 -5.96 5.73
N THR A 192 -9.51 -4.69 6.10
CA THR A 192 -8.34 -4.20 6.81
C THR A 192 -8.77 -3.27 7.92
N VAL A 193 -8.05 -3.25 9.05
CA VAL A 193 -8.34 -2.29 10.12
C VAL A 193 -7.85 -0.90 9.70
N ALA A 194 -8.60 0.14 10.04
CA ALA A 194 -8.11 1.51 9.90
C ALA A 194 -6.83 1.73 10.73
N ASN A 195 -5.88 2.47 10.17
CA ASN A 195 -4.68 2.91 10.89
C ASN A 195 -4.88 4.35 11.36
N SER A 196 -4.44 4.66 12.58
CA SER A 196 -4.42 6.03 13.13
C SER A 196 -3.25 6.84 12.56
N THR A 197 -3.30 7.09 11.25
CA THR A 197 -2.34 7.89 10.48
C THR A 197 -3.07 8.88 9.59
N GLY A 198 -2.39 9.94 9.15
CA GLY A 198 -3.05 10.99 8.35
C GLY A 198 -4.27 11.56 9.07
N ARG A 199 -5.45 11.55 8.43
CA ARG A 199 -6.70 11.98 9.10
C ARG A 199 -7.18 11.01 10.18
N GLY A 200 -6.82 9.73 10.10
CA GLY A 200 -7.18 8.74 11.10
C GLY A 200 -6.61 9.04 12.49
N ASP A 201 -5.45 9.69 12.55
CA ASP A 201 -4.81 10.16 13.80
C ASP A 201 -5.63 11.25 14.52
N GLY A 202 -6.55 11.90 13.81
CA GLY A 202 -7.41 12.97 14.33
C GLY A 202 -8.78 12.52 14.86
N THR A 203 -9.06 11.21 14.90
CA THR A 203 -10.32 10.68 15.47
C THR A 203 -10.28 10.65 17.00
N ASP A 204 -11.44 10.49 17.65
CA ASP A 204 -11.55 10.45 19.11
C ASP A 204 -10.82 9.24 19.74
N GLU A 205 -10.54 9.36 21.05
CA GLU A 205 -9.78 8.37 21.83
C GLU A 205 -10.45 6.99 21.85
N ASP A 206 -11.78 6.92 21.92
CA ASP A 206 -12.52 5.66 21.93
C ASP A 206 -12.35 4.93 20.59
N THR A 207 -12.44 5.65 19.47
CA THR A 207 -12.19 5.11 18.13
C THR A 207 -10.76 4.58 18.00
N GLN A 208 -9.76 5.35 18.45
CA GLN A 208 -8.35 4.94 18.40
C GLN A 208 -8.10 3.70 19.27
N ALA A 209 -8.63 3.68 20.49
CA ALA A 209 -8.55 2.51 21.37
C ALA A 209 -9.23 1.27 20.74
N GLY A 210 -10.37 1.46 20.07
CA GLY A 210 -11.06 0.41 19.32
C GLY A 210 -10.19 -0.21 18.22
N ARG A 211 -9.45 0.61 17.47
CA ARG A 211 -8.51 0.13 16.42
C ARG A 211 -7.36 -0.66 17.03
N VAL A 212 -6.77 -0.15 18.12
CA VAL A 212 -5.71 -0.83 18.86
C VAL A 212 -6.18 -2.21 19.32
N HIS A 213 -7.37 -2.32 19.92
CA HIS A 213 -7.85 -3.60 20.41
C HIS A 213 -8.51 -4.49 19.35
N HIS A 214 -8.53 -4.08 18.08
CA HIS A 214 -9.12 -4.87 17.01
C HIS A 214 -8.34 -6.17 16.78
N ALA A 215 -9.05 -7.30 16.65
CA ALA A 215 -8.44 -8.62 16.50
C ALA A 215 -7.53 -8.75 15.25
N SER A 216 -7.78 -7.92 14.23
CA SER A 216 -7.01 -7.89 12.99
C SER A 216 -5.90 -6.83 12.96
N ALA A 217 -5.64 -6.13 14.06
CA ALA A 217 -4.54 -5.16 14.16
C ALA A 217 -3.18 -5.87 14.05
N TYR A 218 -2.49 -5.67 12.92
CA TYR A 218 -1.24 -6.36 12.60
C TYR A 218 -0.01 -5.58 13.06
N ARG A 219 0.85 -6.22 13.86
CA ARG A 219 2.02 -5.60 14.52
C ARG A 219 3.34 -6.32 14.23
N GLY A 220 3.33 -7.22 13.27
CA GLY A 220 4.50 -8.02 12.89
C GLY A 220 5.42 -7.31 11.90
N PRO A 221 6.27 -8.07 11.19
CA PRO A 221 7.16 -7.52 10.18
C PRO A 221 6.43 -7.00 8.94
N CYS A 222 6.98 -5.97 8.30
CA CYS A 222 6.34 -5.37 7.13
C CYS A 222 6.66 -6.13 5.84
N GLU A 223 5.62 -6.55 5.12
CA GLU A 223 5.77 -7.28 3.85
C GLU A 223 5.87 -6.39 2.61
N SER A 224 5.69 -5.08 2.77
CA SER A 224 5.72 -4.16 1.63
C SER A 224 7.05 -3.43 1.50
N VAL A 225 7.72 -3.19 2.63
CA VAL A 225 8.99 -2.48 2.63
C VAL A 225 10.00 -3.26 1.80
N LEU A 226 10.69 -2.55 0.91
CA LEU A 226 11.67 -3.08 -0.05
C LEU A 226 11.12 -3.97 -1.19
N HIS A 227 9.83 -4.33 -1.18
CA HIS A 227 9.16 -5.07 -2.27
C HIS A 227 8.27 -4.18 -3.13
N THR A 228 7.75 -3.13 -2.53
CA THR A 228 6.95 -2.12 -3.20
C THR A 228 7.68 -0.80 -3.16
N VAL A 229 7.79 -0.16 -4.32
CA VAL A 229 8.27 1.22 -4.43
C VAL A 229 7.09 2.13 -4.71
N THR A 230 6.99 3.24 -3.99
CA THR A 230 5.99 4.28 -4.24
C THR A 230 6.66 5.52 -4.82
N VAL A 231 6.13 6.06 -5.91
CA VAL A 231 6.42 7.42 -6.36
C VAL A 231 5.22 8.30 -6.06
N ASP A 232 5.43 9.37 -5.29
CA ASP A 232 4.36 10.30 -4.92
C ASP A 232 4.02 11.31 -6.03
N HIS A 233 2.95 12.08 -5.80
CA HIS A 233 2.47 13.14 -6.68
C HIS A 233 3.48 14.26 -7.00
N GLU A 234 4.61 14.33 -6.28
CA GLU A 234 5.70 15.29 -6.48
C GLU A 234 6.97 14.63 -7.04
N GLY A 235 6.96 13.31 -7.29
CA GLY A 235 8.10 12.56 -7.81
C GLY A 235 9.03 11.99 -6.74
N GLY A 236 8.69 12.10 -5.45
CA GLY A 236 9.44 11.51 -4.35
C GLY A 236 9.29 9.99 -4.30
N ILE A 237 10.41 9.27 -4.17
CA ILE A 237 10.49 7.81 -4.13
C ILE A 237 10.53 7.32 -2.69
N ARG A 238 9.73 6.30 -2.34
CA ARG A 238 9.69 5.65 -1.02
C ARG A 238 9.73 4.13 -1.16
N PRO A 239 10.41 3.41 -0.26
CA PRO A 239 10.60 1.97 -0.36
C PRO A 239 9.46 1.19 0.32
N CYS A 240 8.21 1.67 0.25
CA CYS A 240 7.05 1.03 0.89
C CYS A 240 5.79 1.10 0.01
N CYS A 241 4.71 0.45 0.43
CA CYS A 241 3.40 0.46 -0.26
C CYS A 241 2.64 1.80 -0.19
N GLY A 242 3.18 2.78 0.54
CA GLY A 242 2.65 4.14 0.54
C GLY A 242 1.45 4.38 1.44
N VAL A 243 1.08 3.48 2.36
CA VAL A 243 -0.05 3.69 3.30
C VAL A 243 0.38 4.54 4.50
N LEU A 244 1.01 5.69 4.24
CA LEU A 244 1.47 6.68 5.22
C LEU A 244 1.38 8.09 4.63
N PRO A 245 1.29 9.14 5.47
CA PRO A 245 1.57 10.49 5.01
C PRO A 245 2.93 10.58 4.32
N HIS A 246 3.05 11.46 3.34
CA HIS A 246 4.24 11.60 2.49
C HIS A 246 5.39 12.34 3.19
N TYR A 247 5.87 11.82 4.32
CA TYR A 247 7.01 12.40 5.04
C TYR A 247 8.27 12.46 4.18
N ASP A 248 8.99 13.59 4.25
CA ASP A 248 10.29 13.77 3.58
C ASP A 248 11.36 12.84 4.16
N SER A 249 11.27 12.51 5.45
CA SER A 249 12.17 11.57 6.14
C SER A 249 12.09 10.12 5.65
N LEU A 250 10.99 9.75 4.98
CA LEU A 250 10.79 8.44 4.36
C LEU A 250 11.21 8.43 2.86
N LYS A 251 11.51 9.60 2.30
CA LYS A 251 11.92 9.76 0.89
C LYS A 251 13.36 9.26 0.72
N VAL A 252 13.55 8.30 -0.17
CA VAL A 252 14.87 7.69 -0.48
C VAL A 252 15.44 8.15 -1.82
N GLY A 253 14.69 8.97 -2.56
CA GLY A 253 15.15 9.55 -3.81
C GLY A 253 14.03 10.32 -4.51
N HIS A 254 14.30 10.73 -5.75
CA HIS A 254 13.38 11.47 -6.59
C HIS A 254 13.48 10.98 -8.05
N ILE A 255 12.34 10.84 -8.72
CA ILE A 255 12.27 10.25 -10.07
C ILE A 255 13.08 11.03 -11.12
N ALA A 256 13.13 12.37 -10.99
CA ALA A 256 13.89 13.24 -11.89
C ALA A 256 15.40 13.31 -11.58
N LYS A 257 15.88 12.65 -10.51
CA LYS A 257 17.28 12.69 -10.08
C LYS A 257 17.85 11.28 -10.02
N GLU A 258 17.72 10.60 -8.89
CA GLU A 258 18.34 9.30 -8.64
C GLU A 258 17.68 8.19 -9.47
N GLY A 259 16.37 8.26 -9.66
CA GLY A 259 15.60 7.20 -10.31
C GLY A 259 15.29 6.02 -9.38
N ILE A 260 14.41 5.13 -9.84
CA ILE A 260 13.83 4.05 -9.02
C ILE A 260 14.89 3.04 -8.57
N GLU A 261 15.73 2.57 -9.49
CA GLU A 261 16.73 1.54 -9.18
C GLU A 261 17.72 2.00 -8.11
N ALA A 262 18.35 3.16 -8.30
CA ALA A 262 19.32 3.69 -7.34
C ALA A 262 18.68 4.01 -5.98
N ALA A 263 17.46 4.56 -5.97
CA ALA A 263 16.74 4.86 -4.73
C ALA A 263 16.36 3.59 -3.95
N MET A 264 15.96 2.52 -4.66
CA MET A 264 15.64 1.24 -4.03
C MET A 264 16.89 0.50 -3.57
N GLN A 265 18.02 0.62 -4.29
CA GLN A 265 19.31 0.09 -3.83
C GLN A 265 19.76 0.80 -2.54
N ALA A 266 19.68 2.13 -2.50
CA ALA A 266 20.00 2.89 -1.30
C ALA A 266 19.11 2.51 -0.11
N ALA A 267 17.82 2.24 -0.35
CA ALA A 267 16.92 1.73 0.67
C ALA A 267 17.26 0.29 1.11
N ALA A 268 17.70 -0.56 0.18
CA ALA A 268 18.12 -1.92 0.49
C ALA A 268 19.41 -1.96 1.33
N ASP A 269 20.30 -0.97 1.17
CA ASP A 269 21.54 -0.84 1.92
C ASP A 269 21.33 -0.21 3.32
N ASP A 270 20.16 0.39 3.58
CA ASP A 270 19.82 1.02 4.85
C ASP A 270 19.27 -0.01 5.86
N PRO A 271 19.96 -0.26 6.99
CA PRO A 271 19.59 -1.31 7.94
C PRO A 271 18.26 -1.03 8.63
N LEU A 272 17.76 0.21 8.65
CA LEU A 272 16.43 0.50 9.19
C LEU A 272 15.34 -0.21 8.37
N TYR A 273 15.38 -0.12 7.04
CA TYR A 273 14.34 -0.74 6.21
C TYR A 273 14.42 -2.27 6.26
N ARG A 274 15.62 -2.83 6.34
CA ARG A 274 15.84 -4.26 6.56
C ARG A 274 15.28 -4.71 7.91
N TRP A 275 15.52 -3.94 8.98
CA TRP A 275 14.99 -4.25 10.31
C TRP A 275 13.46 -4.18 10.35
N ILE A 276 12.85 -3.16 9.71
CA ILE A 276 11.39 -3.02 9.57
C ILE A 276 10.79 -4.25 8.86
N ARG A 277 11.46 -4.75 7.83
CA ARG A 277 11.04 -5.96 7.09
C ARG A 277 11.22 -7.24 7.91
N LEU A 278 12.26 -7.33 8.72
CA LEU A 278 12.61 -8.55 9.46
C LEU A 278 11.81 -8.73 10.75
N GLU A 279 11.76 -7.68 11.58
CA GLU A 279 11.17 -7.72 12.93
C GLU A 279 9.91 -6.85 13.07
N GLY A 280 9.75 -5.83 12.23
CA GLY A 280 8.58 -4.96 12.23
C GLY A 280 8.77 -3.66 13.04
N PRO A 281 8.14 -2.56 12.59
CA PRO A 281 8.35 -1.23 13.19
C PRO A 281 7.86 -1.14 14.63
N VAL A 282 6.83 -1.93 15.00
CA VAL A 282 6.30 -1.97 16.37
C VAL A 282 7.32 -2.57 17.34
N ALA A 283 7.92 -3.70 16.98
CA ALA A 283 8.95 -4.35 17.80
C ALA A 283 10.19 -3.47 17.96
N ILE A 284 10.57 -2.76 16.89
CA ILE A 284 11.66 -1.78 16.89
C ILE A 284 11.40 -0.68 17.91
N LEU A 285 10.23 -0.04 17.87
CA LEU A 285 9.90 1.03 18.81
C LEU A 285 9.85 0.53 20.25
N ALA A 286 9.27 -0.64 20.49
CA ALA A 286 9.24 -1.24 21.82
C ALA A 286 10.66 -1.49 22.37
N ALA A 287 11.59 -1.94 21.53
CA ALA A 287 12.97 -2.17 21.92
C ALA A 287 13.75 -0.86 22.14
N VAL A 288 13.66 0.10 21.21
CA VAL A 288 14.43 1.36 21.23
C VAL A 288 14.00 2.28 22.36
N THR A 289 12.72 2.24 22.75
CA THR A 289 12.16 3.10 23.81
C THR A 289 12.07 2.41 25.17
N ALA A 290 12.53 1.16 25.32
CA ALA A 290 12.38 0.36 26.54
C ALA A 290 12.93 1.02 27.81
N ALA A 291 13.94 1.89 27.68
CA ALA A 291 14.57 2.61 28.79
C ALA A 291 14.01 4.04 28.99
N ASP A 292 13.05 4.47 28.17
CA ASP A 292 12.43 5.79 28.30
C ASP A 292 11.55 5.84 29.55
N PRO A 293 11.32 7.04 30.13
CA PRO A 293 10.41 7.20 31.27
C PRO A 293 8.99 6.68 30.98
N VAL A 294 8.56 6.78 29.73
CA VAL A 294 7.31 6.21 29.21
C VAL A 294 7.66 5.41 27.95
N PRO A 295 7.93 4.11 28.08
CA PRO A 295 8.29 3.27 26.93
C PRO A 295 7.07 3.01 26.05
N MET A 296 7.27 2.95 24.74
CA MET A 296 6.25 2.47 23.81
C MET A 296 6.14 0.96 23.90
N ARG A 297 4.92 0.43 23.87
CA ARG A 297 4.63 -0.99 23.99
C ARG A 297 3.94 -1.50 22.73
N VAL A 298 4.02 -2.80 22.49
CA VAL A 298 3.37 -3.43 21.33
C VAL A 298 1.87 -3.14 21.31
N GLU A 299 1.26 -3.08 22.50
CA GLU A 299 -0.16 -2.83 22.70
C GLU A 299 -0.57 -1.37 22.41
N ASP A 300 0.36 -0.45 22.18
CA ASP A 300 0.06 0.97 21.95
C ASP A 300 -0.26 1.28 20.48
N PHE A 301 -0.03 0.33 19.57
CA PHE A 301 -0.15 0.54 18.13
C PHE A 301 -1.35 -0.21 17.56
N ASP A 302 -2.12 0.40 16.66
CA ASP A 302 -3.20 -0.27 15.91
C ASP A 302 -2.72 -0.96 14.63
N GLY A 303 -1.45 -0.75 14.26
CA GLY A 303 -0.85 -1.36 13.08
C GLY A 303 0.62 -1.01 12.90
N ILE A 304 1.28 -1.74 12.00
CA ILE A 304 2.67 -1.46 11.59
C ILE A 304 2.83 -0.05 11.00
N CYS A 305 1.81 0.46 10.31
CA CYS A 305 1.87 1.79 9.68
C CYS A 305 1.92 2.88 10.75
N THR A 306 1.14 2.77 11.82
CA THR A 306 1.16 3.75 12.92
C THR A 306 2.52 3.79 13.63
N ALA A 307 3.22 2.66 13.75
CA ALA A 307 4.60 2.65 14.24
C ALA A 307 5.56 3.36 13.26
N CYS A 308 5.47 3.07 11.96
CA CYS A 308 6.27 3.81 10.97
C CYS A 308 5.95 5.31 10.98
N ASP A 309 4.69 5.71 11.12
CA ASP A 309 4.28 7.12 11.25
C ASP A 309 5.02 7.79 12.42
N ARG A 310 5.05 7.17 13.61
CA ARG A 310 5.81 7.69 14.76
C ARG A 310 7.30 7.82 14.45
N ILE A 311 7.91 6.79 13.84
CA ILE A 311 9.34 6.79 13.47
C ILE A 311 9.64 7.95 12.52
N PHE A 312 8.93 8.05 11.41
CA PHE A 312 9.27 8.99 10.33
C PHE A 312 8.78 10.42 10.59
N ARG A 313 7.76 10.62 11.44
CA ARG A 313 7.27 11.96 11.79
C ARG A 313 8.20 12.70 12.77
N SER A 314 8.93 12.00 13.64
CA SER A 314 9.84 12.60 14.63
C SER A 314 11.32 12.46 14.22
N PRO A 315 12.04 13.56 13.96
CA PRO A 315 13.48 13.52 13.68
C PRO A 315 14.29 12.88 14.81
N GLU A 316 13.92 13.12 16.06
CA GLU A 316 14.60 12.60 17.25
C GLU A 316 14.44 11.08 17.35
N LEU A 317 13.21 10.58 17.20
CA LEU A 317 12.93 9.15 17.25
C LEU A 317 13.55 8.43 16.06
N LEU A 318 13.49 9.02 14.87
CA LEU A 318 14.16 8.49 13.68
C LEU A 318 15.66 8.34 13.89
N ALA A 319 16.32 9.37 14.45
CA ALA A 319 17.77 9.33 14.70
C ALA A 319 18.13 8.18 15.66
N ARG A 320 17.39 8.03 16.76
CA ARG A 320 17.58 6.93 17.73
C ARG A 320 17.38 5.55 17.10
N VAL A 321 16.32 5.40 16.30
CA VAL A 321 16.01 4.13 15.63
C VAL A 321 17.07 3.80 14.58
N ARG A 322 17.59 4.79 13.85
CA ARG A 322 18.71 4.60 12.89
C ARG A 322 20.01 4.21 13.58
N GLU A 323 20.36 4.86 14.69
CA GLU A 323 21.52 4.47 15.50
C GLU A 323 21.42 3.03 15.99
N ALA A 324 20.24 2.64 16.49
CA ALA A 324 19.96 1.27 16.93
C ALA A 324 20.01 0.26 15.76
N ALA A 325 19.52 0.64 14.58
CA ALA A 325 19.58 -0.19 13.38
C ALA A 325 21.04 -0.44 12.95
N GLU A 326 21.88 0.61 12.98
CA GLU A 326 23.29 0.51 12.61
C GLU A 326 24.07 -0.37 13.59
N ALA A 327 23.82 -0.22 14.90
CA ALA A 327 24.41 -1.07 15.93
C ALA A 327 24.00 -2.56 15.77
N ARG A 328 22.84 -2.83 15.16
CA ARG A 328 22.32 -4.18 14.88
C ARG A 328 22.63 -4.69 13.47
N HIS A 329 23.33 -3.92 12.64
CA HIS A 329 23.52 -4.25 11.21
C HIS A 329 24.01 -5.69 11.00
N GLY A 330 25.08 -6.12 11.66
CA GLY A 330 25.60 -7.50 11.54
C GLY A 330 24.64 -8.58 12.05
N GLN A 331 23.77 -8.26 13.02
CA GLN A 331 22.73 -9.18 13.50
C GLN A 331 21.62 -9.33 12.47
N ILE A 332 21.19 -8.22 11.85
CA ILE A 332 20.21 -8.20 10.76
C ILE A 332 20.73 -9.05 9.59
N GLU A 333 21.97 -8.82 9.16
CA GLU A 333 22.64 -9.62 8.12
C GLU A 333 22.66 -11.11 8.45
N THR A 334 23.03 -11.46 9.69
CA THR A 334 23.07 -12.85 10.12
C THR A 334 21.69 -13.49 10.07
N CYS A 335 20.66 -12.78 10.54
CA CYS A 335 19.28 -13.27 10.50
C CYS A 335 18.79 -13.51 9.06
N GLU A 336 19.07 -12.58 8.15
CA GLU A 336 18.72 -12.73 6.73
C GLU A 336 19.42 -13.94 6.11
N ILE A 337 20.73 -14.12 6.31
CA ILE A 337 21.48 -15.28 5.81
C ILE A 337 20.90 -16.61 6.33
N LEU A 338 20.51 -16.66 7.61
CA LEU A 338 19.91 -17.86 8.20
C LEU A 338 18.54 -18.17 7.61
N LEU A 339 17.72 -17.16 7.37
CA LEU A 339 16.40 -17.31 6.75
C LEU A 339 16.52 -17.75 5.29
N ASP A 340 17.45 -17.18 4.52
CA ASP A 340 17.78 -17.58 3.15
C ASP A 340 18.19 -19.06 3.09
N GLY A 341 19.05 -19.49 4.01
CA GLY A 341 19.48 -20.89 4.10
C GLY A 341 18.34 -21.86 4.41
N GLN A 342 17.40 -21.46 5.26
CA GLN A 342 16.21 -22.26 5.58
C GLN A 342 15.24 -22.37 4.39
N ALA A 343 14.99 -21.27 3.68
CA ALA A 343 14.14 -21.27 2.48
C ALA A 343 14.74 -22.15 1.36
N ALA A 344 16.05 -22.08 1.14
CA ALA A 344 16.74 -22.94 0.19
C ALA A 344 16.61 -24.44 0.55
N SER A 345 16.74 -24.78 1.84
CA SER A 345 16.57 -26.16 2.32
C SER A 345 15.14 -26.68 2.19
N ALA A 346 14.13 -25.84 2.45
CA ALA A 346 12.72 -26.23 2.35
C ALA A 346 12.32 -26.56 0.90
N ASN A 347 12.80 -25.77 -0.06
CA ASN A 347 12.54 -25.99 -1.49
C ASN A 347 13.19 -27.28 -2.03
N LEU A 348 14.36 -27.69 -1.49
CA LEU A 348 15.01 -28.95 -1.86
C LEU A 348 14.25 -30.18 -1.36
N VAL A 349 13.61 -30.09 -0.19
CA VAL A 349 12.81 -31.19 0.39
C VAL A 349 11.45 -31.31 -0.33
N ALA A 350 10.86 -30.20 -0.77
CA ALA A 350 9.59 -30.20 -1.51
C ALA A 350 9.72 -30.68 -2.97
N ALA A 351 10.94 -30.70 -3.53
CA ALA A 351 11.23 -31.15 -4.89
C ALA A 351 11.64 -32.64 -4.99
N GLN A 352 11.60 -33.37 -3.86
CA GLN A 352 11.85 -34.82 -3.77
C GLN A 352 10.54 -35.58 -3.55
#